data_AF-A0A3M1GC98-F1
#
_entry.id   AF-A0A3M1GC98-F1
#
_cell.length_a   1.000
_cell.length_b   1.000
_cell.length_c   1.000
_cell.angle_alpha   90.00
_cell.angle_beta   90.00
_cell.angle_gamma   90.00
#
_symmetry.space_group_name_H-M   'P 1'
#
loop_
_entity.id
_entity.type
_entity.pdbx_description
1 polymer ?
#
loop_
_entity_poly.entity_id
_entity_poly.type
_entity_poly.pdbx_seq_one_letter_code
_entity_poly.pdbx_strand_id
1 'polypeptide(L)' 'MRSREALEGWMLTTFIGLQWYYRIYRMLVEEGLLKKYSPRDLLVHLNSIKKVLVNDQWHLAEINKTTEKILQKLDIHIT' A
#
# COMPACT_ATOMS: atom_id res chain seq x y z
N MET A 1 1.24 19.76 18.24
CA MET A 1 -0.20 20.11 18.31
C MET A 1 -0.39 21.26 19.30
N ARG A 2 -0.17 22.52 18.89
CA ARG A 2 -0.38 23.70 19.76
C ARG A 2 -1.17 24.84 19.10
N SER A 3 -1.58 24.70 17.85
CA SER A 3 -2.45 25.65 17.16
C SER A 3 -3.68 24.95 16.59
N ARG A 4 -4.74 25.71 16.33
CA ARG A 4 -6.00 25.21 15.74
C ARG A 4 -5.76 24.63 14.35
N GLU A 5 -4.95 25.32 13.55
CA GLU A 5 -4.58 24.93 12.19
C GLU A 5 -3.81 23.60 12.21
N ALA A 6 -2.93 23.40 13.19
CA ALA A 6 -2.22 22.13 13.36
C ALA A 6 -3.16 20.98 13.72
N LEU A 7 -4.22 21.23 14.50
CA LEU A 7 -5.23 20.24 14.83
C LEU A 7 -6.10 19.90 13.61
N GLU A 8 -6.58 20.92 12.90
CA GLU A 8 -7.39 20.76 11.69
C GLU A 8 -6.62 20.00 10.59
N GLY A 9 -5.34 20.32 10.40
CA GLY A 9 -4.45 19.59 9.50
C GLY A 9 -4.26 18.12 9.92
N TRP A 10 -4.04 17.87 11.22
CA TRP A 10 -3.93 16.50 11.73
C TRP A 10 -5.24 15.70 11.54
N MET A 11 -6.40 16.31 11.77
CA MET A 11 -7.69 15.68 11.53
C MET A 11 -7.91 15.36 10.06
N LEU A 12 -7.57 16.28 9.16
CA LEU A 12 -7.71 16.07 7.71
C LEU A 12 -6.84 14.91 7.22
N THR A 13 -5.55 14.91 7.59
CA THR A 13 -4.62 13.83 7.22
C THR A 13 -5.08 12.48 7.78
N THR A 14 -5.56 12.45 9.02
CA THR A 14 -6.11 11.25 9.65
C THR A 14 -7.38 10.77 8.94
N PHE A 15 -8.29 11.67 8.59
CA PHE A 15 -9.52 11.34 7.86
C PHE A 15 -9.20 10.71 6.50
N ILE A 16 -8.30 11.32 5.73
CA ILE A 16 -7.84 10.77 4.45
C ILE A 16 -7.21 9.39 4.68
N GLY A 17 -6.31 9.26 5.66
CA GLY A 17 -5.70 7.97 6.00
C GLY A 17 -6.73 6.87 6.31
N LEU A 18 -7.79 7.21 7.04
CA LEU A 18 -8.87 6.28 7.37
C LEU A 18 -9.66 5.86 6.12
N GLN A 19 -9.97 6.80 5.22
CA GLN A 19 -10.63 6.48 3.95
C GLN A 19 -9.79 5.49 3.12
N TRP A 20 -8.49 5.71 2.99
CA TRP A 20 -7.58 4.81 2.28
C TRP A 20 -7.46 3.45 2.96
N TYR A 21 -7.37 3.42 4.29
CA TYR A 21 -7.35 2.18 5.06
C TYR A 21 -8.59 1.33 4.76
N TYR A 22 -9.79 1.92 4.78
CA TYR A 22 -11.02 1.17 4.50
C TYR A 22 -11.17 0.76 3.04
N ARG A 23 -10.60 1.51 2.09
CA ARG A 23 -10.52 1.08 0.69
C ARG A 23 -9.67 -0.18 0.56
N ILE A 24 -8.48 -0.18 1.16
CA ILE A 24 -7.60 -1.36 1.17
C ILE A 24 -8.28 -2.53 1.88
N TYR A 25 -8.87 -2.27 3.05
CA TYR A 25 -9.61 -3.29 3.80
C TYR A 25 -10.69 -3.93 2.93
N ARG A 26 -11.48 -3.13 2.21
CA ARG A 26 -12.52 -3.64 1.31
C ARG A 26 -11.94 -4.54 0.21
N MET A 27 -10.86 -4.13 -0.44
CA MET A 27 -10.18 -4.96 -1.45
C MET A 27 -9.75 -6.33 -0.87
N LEU A 28 -9.24 -6.35 0.36
CA LEU A 28 -8.85 -7.59 1.03
C LEU A 28 -10.06 -8.45 1.44
N VAL A 29 -11.21 -7.84 1.75
CA VAL A 29 -12.46 -8.57 2.02
C VAL A 29 -12.95 -9.25 0.75
N GLU A 30 -13.03 -8.50 -0.35
CA GLU A 30 -13.56 -8.96 -1.64
C GLU A 30 -12.77 -10.18 -2.16
N GLU A 31 -11.45 -10.18 -1.98
CA GLU A 31 -10.57 -11.29 -2.38
C GLU A 31 -10.35 -12.36 -1.29
N GLY A 32 -11.05 -12.26 -0.15
CA GLY A 32 -10.94 -13.23 0.96
C GLY A 32 -9.54 -13.30 1.61
N LEU A 33 -8.75 -12.23 1.51
CA LEU A 33 -7.35 -12.17 1.95
C LEU A 33 -7.17 -11.77 3.42
N LEU A 34 -8.21 -11.23 4.08
CA LEU A 34 -8.12 -10.76 5.48
C LEU A 34 -7.71 -11.84 6.50
N LYS A 35 -7.93 -13.12 6.19
CA LYS A 35 -7.50 -14.23 7.08
C LYS A 35 -5.97 -14.29 7.23
N LYS A 36 -5.23 -13.72 6.27
CA LYS A 36 -3.78 -13.83 6.17
C LYS A 36 -3.07 -12.49 6.13
N TYR A 37 -3.72 -11.44 5.61
CA TYR A 37 -3.10 -10.14 5.42
C TYR A 37 -3.99 -9.03 5.99
N SER A 38 -3.42 -8.18 6.81
CA SER A 38 -4.02 -6.91 7.22
C SER A 38 -3.78 -5.82 6.15
N PRO A 39 -4.54 -4.71 6.17
CA PRO A 39 -4.25 -3.55 5.31
C PRO A 39 -2.82 -3.04 5.46
N ARG A 40 -2.25 -3.11 6.67
CA ARG A 40 -0.86 -2.73 6.93
C ARG A 40 0.12 -3.68 6.23
N ASP A 41 -0.15 -4.98 6.22
CA ASP A 41 0.71 -5.95 5.54
C ASP A 41 0.75 -5.69 4.04
N LEU A 42 -0.39 -5.34 3.43
CA LEU A 42 -0.43 -4.96 2.02
C LEU A 42 0.45 -3.74 1.75
N LEU A 43 0.39 -2.70 2.59
CA LEU A 43 1.25 -1.53 2.44
C LEU A 43 2.75 -1.88 2.54
N VAL A 44 3.11 -2.81 3.42
CA VAL A 44 4.50 -3.31 3.53
C VAL A 44 4.92 -4.05 2.26
N HIS A 45 4.05 -4.91 1.71
CA HIS A 45 4.29 -5.61 0.45
C HIS A 45 4.46 -4.63 -0.72
N LEU A 46 3.61 -3.62 -0.83
CA LEU A 46 3.71 -2.60 -1.89
C LEU A 46 5.00 -1.77 -1.75
N ASN A 47 5.37 -1.37 -0.53
CA ASN A 47 6.59 -0.59 -0.27
C ASN A 47 7.89 -1.39 -0.54
N SER A 48 7.81 -2.72 -0.63
CA SER A 48 8.97 -3.56 -1.00
C SER A 48 9.34 -3.45 -2.48
N ILE A 49 8.44 -2.96 -3.32
CA ILE A 49 8.58 -2.90 -4.77
C ILE A 49 9.34 -1.63 -5.12
N LYS A 50 10.50 -1.80 -5.76
CA LYS A 50 11.43 -0.71 -6.03
C LYS A 50 11.97 -0.81 -7.45
N LYS A 51 12.24 0.35 -8.05
CA LYS A 51 13.10 0.42 -9.25
C LYS A 51 14.52 0.75 -8.81
N VAL A 52 15.49 0.15 -9.47
CA VAL A 52 16.93 0.37 -9.27
C VAL A 52 17.54 0.89 -10.57
N LEU A 53 18.45 1.85 -10.46
CA LEU A 53 19.16 2.41 -11.60
C LEU A 53 20.41 1.57 -11.87
N VAL A 54 20.50 0.99 -13.06
CA VAL A 54 21.66 0.20 -13.52
C VAL A 54 21.99 0.64 -14.94
N ASN A 55 23.24 1.00 -15.21
CA ASN A 55 23.71 1.45 -16.54
C ASN A 55 22.79 2.52 -17.17
N ASP A 56 22.48 3.56 -16.40
CA ASP A 56 21.61 4.67 -16.82
C ASP A 56 20.16 4.29 -17.20
N GLN A 57 19.72 3.08 -16.83
CA GLN A 57 18.37 2.59 -17.06
C GLN A 57 17.70 2.15 -15.75
N TRP A 58 16.41 2.47 -15.59
CA TRP A 58 15.62 2.05 -14.45
C TRP A 58 15.08 0.64 -14.67
N HIS A 59 15.44 -0.28 -13.81
CA HIS A 59 14.96 -1.66 -13.82
C HIS A 59 14.11 -1.93 -12.58
N LEU A 60 13.06 -2.74 -12.73
CA LEU A 60 12.31 -3.24 -11.59
C LEU A 60 13.20 -4.22 -10.80
N ALA A 61 13.36 -3.99 -9.50
CA ALA A 61 14.04 -4.93 -8.62
C ALA A 61 13.20 -6.19 -8.43
N GLU A 62 13.84 -7.29 -8.01
CA GLU A 62 13.15 -8.55 -7.77
C GLU A 62 11.99 -8.38 -6.76
N ILE A 63 10.80 -8.80 -7.17
CA ILE A 63 9.63 -8.84 -6.30
C ILE A 63 9.53 -10.25 -5.70
N ASN A 64 9.38 -10.33 -4.38
CA ASN A 64 9.16 -11.63 -3.73
C ASN A 64 7.88 -12.28 -4.28
N LYS A 65 7.94 -13.59 -4.57
CA LYS A 65 6.81 -14.44 -4.99
C LYS A 65 5.55 -14.26 -4.13
N THR A 66 5.68 -13.97 -2.84
CA THR A 66 4.54 -13.71 -1.96
C THR A 66 3.83 -12.41 -2.34
N THR A 67 4.60 -11.35 -2.59
CA THR A 67 4.09 -10.05 -3.05
C THR A 67 3.46 -10.19 -4.44
N GLU A 68 4.11 -10.89 -5.39
CA GLU A 68 3.53 -11.14 -6.71
C GLU A 68 2.16 -11.84 -6.63
N LYS A 69 2.04 -12.88 -5.80
CA LYS A 69 0.76 -13.59 -5.61
C LYS A 69 -0.33 -12.69 -5.03
N ILE A 70 0.02 -11.77 -4.14
CA ILE A 70 -0.93 -10.80 -3.57
C ILE A 70 -1.38 -9.83 -4.66
N LEU A 71 -0.44 -9.29 -5.45
CA LEU A 71 -0.74 -8.37 -6.55
C LEU A 71 -1.64 -9.01 -7.61
N GLN A 72 -1.34 -10.26 -7.99
CA GLN A 72 -2.15 -11.02 -8.95
C GLN A 72 -3.58 -11.23 -8.44
N LYS A 73 -3.75 -11.56 -7.16
CA LYS A 73 -5.08 -11.73 -6.56
C LYS A 73 -5.86 -10.43 -6.48
N LEU A 74 -5.17 -9.31 -6.23
CA LEU A 74 -5.78 -7.98 -6.15
C LEU A 74 -5.93 -7.30 -7.52
N ASP A 75 -5.58 -8.00 -8.62
CA ASP A 75 -5.56 -7.47 -9.98
C ASP A 75 -4.75 -6.15 -10.12
N ILE A 76 -3.64 -6.06 -9.39
CA ILE A 76 -2.74 -4.89 -9.41
C ILE A 76 -1.58 -5.17 -10.36
N HIS A 77 -1.55 -4.48 -11.49
CA HIS A 77 -0.44 -4.51 -12.44
C HIS A 77 0.58 -3.42 -12.13
N ILE A 78 1.86 -3.79 -12.06
CA ILE A 78 2.98 -2.87 -11.84
C ILE A 78 3.87 -2.92 -13.08
N THR A 79 4.16 -1.74 -13.64
CA THR A 79 4.96 -1.53 -14.87
C THR A 79 6.26 -0.80 -14.55
#